data_AF-A0A6M8W5L0-F1
#
_entry.id   AF-A0A6M8W5L0-F1
#
_cell.length_a   1.000
_cell.length_b   1.000
_cell.length_c   1.000
_cell.angle_alpha   90.00
_cell.angle_beta   90.00
_cell.angle_gamma   90.00
#
_symmetry.space_group_name_H-M   'P 1'
#
loop_
_entity.id
_entity.type
_entity.pdbx_description
1 polymer ?
#
loop_
_entity_poly.entity_id
_entity_poly.type
_entity_poly.pdbx_seq_one_letter_code
_entity_poly.pdbx_strand_id
1 'polypeptide(L)' 'MCSDRAPSPSPRLDRDGKTFTQTATDLLARCWQHETDHLDGVLILDRMSQLSRLRTRSAVRGLEKAAGVR' A
#
# COMPACT_ATOMS: atom_id res chain seq x y z
N MET A 1 -0.78 3.41 13.61
CA MET A 1 -0.70 4.80 13.14
C MET A 1 0.22 4.78 11.94
N CYS A 2 -0.36 4.82 10.73
CA CYS A 2 0.40 4.73 9.49
C CYS A 2 0.55 6.16 8.98
N SER A 3 1.79 6.60 8.83
CA SER A 3 2.19 7.97 8.53
C SER A 3 1.58 8.46 7.22
N ASP A 4 0.92 9.62 7.28
CA ASP A 4 0.47 10.37 6.11
C ASP A 4 1.69 10.69 5.22
N ARG A 5 1.71 10.14 4.00
CA ARG A 5 2.72 10.50 3.00
C ARG A 5 2.31 11.81 2.33
N ALA A 6 3.24 12.75 2.20
CA ALA A 6 3.05 13.91 1.34
C ALA A 6 2.77 13.46 -0.12
N PRO A 7 1.89 14.15 -0.86
CA PRO A 7 1.60 13.80 -2.25
C PRO A 7 2.88 13.79 -3.08
N SER A 8 3.06 12.75 -3.91
CA SER A 8 4.20 12.66 -4.83
C SER A 8 4.14 13.81 -5.85
N PRO A 9 5.28 14.42 -6.22
CA PRO A 9 5.31 15.58 -7.12
C PRO A 9 4.96 15.28 -8.59
N SER A 10 4.76 14.00 -8.95
CA SER A 10 4.42 13.59 -10.32
C SER A 10 2.96 13.90 -10.67
N PRO A 11 2.68 14.50 -11.84
CA PRO A 11 1.32 14.80 -12.27
C PRO A 11 0.51 13.51 -12.44
N ARG A 12 -0.65 13.42 -11.77
CA ARG A 12 -1.59 12.30 -11.94
C ARG A 12 -2.42 12.55 -13.20
N LEU A 13 -2.52 11.54 -14.05
CA LEU A 13 -3.29 11.61 -15.29
C LEU A 13 -4.59 10.84 -15.16
N ASP A 14 -5.65 11.36 -15.76
CA ASP A 14 -6.87 10.60 -16.00
C ASP A 14 -6.67 9.59 -17.14
N ARG A 15 -7.74 8.86 -17.49
CA ARG A 15 -7.69 7.84 -18.56
C ARG A 15 -7.43 8.44 -19.94
N ASP A 16 -7.70 9.73 -20.11
CA ASP A 16 -7.50 10.48 -21.36
C ASP A 16 -6.14 11.21 -21.38
N GLY A 17 -5.30 11.02 -20.35
CA GLY A 17 -3.99 11.63 -20.24
C GLY A 17 -4.00 13.08 -19.74
N LYS A 18 -5.14 13.59 -19.23
CA LYS A 18 -5.22 14.95 -18.68
C LYS A 18 -4.76 14.97 -17.23
N THR A 19 -3.97 15.97 -16.88
CA THR A 19 -3.46 16.14 -15.52
C THR A 19 -4.57 16.58 -14.57
N PHE A 20 -4.68 15.94 -13.42
CA PHE A 20 -5.59 16.37 -12.36
C PHE A 20 -4.94 16.23 -10.99
N THR A 21 -5.47 17.01 -10.04
CA THR A 21 -5.07 16.97 -8.63
C THR A 21 -6.31 16.68 -7.81
N GLN A 22 -6.23 15.70 -6.93
CA GLN A 22 -7.32 15.36 -6.02
C GLN A 22 -6.78 15.10 -4.63
N THR A 23 -7.43 15.68 -3.63
CA THR A 23 -7.15 15.43 -2.21
C THR A 23 -8.15 14.41 -1.70
N ALA A 24 -7.66 13.38 -1.03
CA ALA A 24 -8.48 12.39 -0.34
C ALA A 24 -8.13 12.36 1.14
N THR A 25 -9.09 11.96 1.97
CA THR A 25 -8.93 11.74 3.40
C THR A 25 -9.37 10.34 3.80
N ASP A 26 -9.07 9.97 5.03
CA ASP A 26 -9.60 8.78 5.70
C ASP A 26 -9.36 7.49 4.90
N LEU A 27 -10.43 6.76 4.61
CA LEU A 27 -10.38 5.48 3.91
C LEU A 27 -9.94 5.65 2.46
N LEU A 28 -10.39 6.71 1.79
CA LEU A 28 -10.04 6.96 0.38
C LEU A 28 -8.54 7.26 0.25
N ALA A 29 -8.00 8.09 1.15
CA ALA A 29 -6.56 8.36 1.21
C ALA A 29 -5.77 7.07 1.43
N ARG A 30 -6.24 6.18 2.30
CA ARG A 30 -5.58 4.89 2.57
C ARG A 30 -5.62 3.97 1.35
N CYS A 31 -6.76 3.84 0.68
CA CYS A 31 -6.88 3.04 -0.54
C CYS A 31 -5.91 3.54 -1.61
N TRP A 32 -5.84 4.86 -1.86
CA TRP A 32 -4.91 5.39 -2.85
C TRP A 32 -3.45 5.17 -2.48
N GLN A 33 -3.09 5.33 -1.22
CA GLN A 33 -1.73 5.02 -0.75
C GLN A 33 -1.41 3.53 -0.94
N HIS A 34 -2.35 2.64 -0.66
CA HIS A 34 -2.20 1.19 -0.87
C HIS A 34 -1.95 0.84 -2.35
N GLU A 35 -2.78 1.35 -3.26
CA GLU A 35 -2.61 1.09 -4.69
C GLU A 35 -1.32 1.71 -5.23
N THR A 36 -0.92 2.86 -4.70
CA THR A 36 0.35 3.51 -5.10
C THR A 36 1.55 2.71 -4.61
N ASP A 37 1.53 2.22 -3.37
CA ASP A 37 2.60 1.38 -2.81
C ASP A 37 2.78 0.10 -3.66
N HIS A 38 1.71 -0.45 -4.24
CA HIS A 38 1.80 -1.59 -5.15
C HIS A 38 2.59 -1.31 -6.43
N LEU A 39 2.57 -0.07 -6.93
CA LEU A 39 3.39 0.33 -8.08
C LEU A 39 4.89 0.32 -7.75
N ASP A 40 5.24 0.57 -6.48
CA ASP A 40 6.61 0.52 -5.96
C ASP A 40 6.99 -0.90 -5.48
N GLY A 41 6.11 -1.90 -5.65
CA GLY A 41 6.32 -3.26 -5.16
C GLY A 41 6.25 -3.38 -3.63
N VAL A 42 5.74 -2.37 -2.94
CA VAL A 42 5.61 -2.33 -1.48
C VAL A 42 4.28 -2.96 -1.09
N LEU A 43 4.33 -3.92 -0.17
CA LEU A 43 3.14 -4.56 0.38
C LEU A 43 2.78 -3.95 1.73
N ILE A 44 1.53 -4.17 2.15
CA ILE A 44 1.07 -3.74 3.48
C ILE A 44 1.92 -4.33 4.60
N LEU A 45 2.49 -5.52 4.39
CA LEU A 45 3.40 -6.18 5.33
C LEU A 45 4.69 -5.38 5.56
N ASP A 46 5.13 -4.59 4.57
CA ASP A 46 6.33 -3.74 4.63
C ASP A 46 6.08 -2.46 5.46
N ARG A 47 4.81 -2.08 5.60
CA ARG A 47 4.36 -0.91 6.37
C ARG A 47 3.87 -1.25 7.78
N MET A 48 3.74 -2.54 8.11
CA MET A 48 3.28 -2.97 9.43
C MET A 48 4.30 -2.67 10.54
N SER A 49 3.79 -2.33 11.73
CA SER A 49 4.61 -2.26 12.94
C SER A 49 5.20 -3.63 13.30
N GLN A 50 6.30 -3.66 14.05
CA GLN A 50 6.94 -4.92 14.46
C GLN A 50 5.99 -5.83 15.24
N LEU A 51 5.18 -5.26 16.14
CA LEU A 51 4.16 -6.01 16.90
C LEU A 51 3.08 -6.59 15.98
N SER A 52 2.63 -5.83 14.97
CA SER A 52 1.64 -6.31 13.99
C SER A 52 2.21 -7.44 13.13
N ARG A 53 3.46 -7.31 12.68
CA ARG A 53 4.14 -8.37 11.91
C ARG A 53 4.26 -9.66 12.69
N LEU A 54 4.63 -9.59 13.97
CA LEU A 54 4.73 -10.77 14.83
C LEU A 54 3.39 -11.50 14.93
N ARG A 55 2.27 -10.76 15.08
CA ARG A 55 0.92 -11.34 15.14
C ARG A 55 0.51 -12.01 13.84
N THR A 56 0.86 -11.43 12.68
CA THR A 56 0.45 -11.96 11.38
C THR A 56 1.43 -13.00 10.80
N ARG A 57 2.59 -13.21 11.43
CA ARG A 57 3.67 -14.09 10.94
C ARG A 57 3.20 -15.52 10.63
N SER A 58 2.34 -16.10 11.47
CA SER A 58 1.82 -17.46 11.25
C SER A 58 0.95 -17.53 10.00
N ALA A 59 0.08 -16.54 9.79
CA ALA A 59 -0.77 -16.45 8.61
C ALA A 59 0.05 -16.29 7.33
N VAL A 60 1.07 -15.41 7.35
CA VAL A 60 1.98 -15.23 6.20
C VAL A 60 2.69 -16.53 5.84
N ARG A 61 3.21 -17.27 6.82
CA ARG A 61 3.85 -18.58 6.58
C ARG A 61 2.90 -19.60 5.95
N GLY A 62 1.63 -19.60 6.35
CA GLY A 62 0.60 -20.44 5.75
C GLY A 62 0.38 -20.11 4.27
N LEU A 63 0.32 -18.81 3.93
CA LEU A 63 0.19 -18.33 2.56
C LEU A 63 1.41 -18.69 1.70
N GLU A 64 2.62 -18.55 2.24
CA GLU A 64 3.86 -18.90 1.53
C GLU A 64 3.92 -20.40 1.18
N LYS A 65 3.49 -21.27 2.10
CA LYS A 65 3.42 -22.72 1.87
C LYS A 65 2.37 -23.06 0.81
N ALA A 66 1.21 -22.40 0.84
CA ALA A 66 0.16 -22.60 -0.15
C ALA A 66 0.57 -22.12 -1.55
N ALA A 67 1.37 -21.05 -1.62
CA ALA A 67 1.92 -20.53 -2.86
C ALA A 67 3.13 -21.31 -3.39
N GLY A 68 3.63 -22.32 -2.66
CA GLY A 68 4.77 -23.15 -3.05
C GLY A 68 6.11 -22.41 -3.07
N VAL A 69 6.20 -21.27 -2.38
CA VAL A 69 7.39 -20.39 -2.37
C VAL A 69 8.43 -20.88 -1.34
N ARG A 70 8.06 -21.78 -0.43
CA ARG A 70 8.94 -22.39 0.57
C ARG A 70 8.57 -23.84 0.87
#